data_AF-A0A7R9WVF6-F1
#
_entry.id   AF-A0A7R9WVF6-F1
#
_cell.length_a   1.000
_cell.length_b   1.000
_cell.length_c   1.000
_cell.angle_alpha   90.00
_cell.angle_beta   90.00
_cell.angle_gamma   90.00
#
_symmetry.space_group_name_H-M   'P 1'
#
loop_
_entity.id
_entity.type
_entity.pdbx_description
1 polymer ?
#
loop_
_entity_poly.entity_id
_entity_poly.type
_entity_poly.pdbx_seq_one_letter_code
_entity_poly.pdbx_strand_id
1 'polypeptide(L)'
;AMAAFVGYCVQSNGIHWPWPMTSDGTPFPFAAGSPPEQWDALPDAAKWQIIIFVGFLEQFSEANGTHYMRGGKPGAFPKFSDHPEGIPHPVPFNLFDPFGLSKNRSEEAKAKGLIAEINNGRLAMIGIIGFLSEQKLAGSVPLLEGVVPPYAGEPMAPFG
;
A
#
# COMPACT_ATOMS: atom_id res chain seq x y z
N ALA A 1 5.04 3.77 0.24
CA ALA A 1 4.85 5.24 0.24
C ALA A 1 3.90 5.71 -0.85
N MET A 2 4.16 5.47 -2.15
CA MET A 2 3.28 5.94 -3.23
C MET A 2 1.82 5.44 -3.10
N ALA A 3 1.62 4.14 -2.88
CA ALA A 3 0.29 3.57 -2.66
C ALA A 3 -0.40 4.14 -1.40
N ALA A 4 0.37 4.33 -0.32
CA ALA A 4 -0.14 4.95 0.90
C ALA A 4 -0.58 6.39 0.68
N PHE A 5 0.15 7.18 -0.11
CA PHE A 5 -0.20 8.58 -0.40
C PHE A 5 -1.53 8.69 -1.15
N VAL A 6 -1.70 7.88 -2.20
CA VAL A 6 -2.97 7.84 -2.94
C VAL A 6 -4.10 7.33 -2.03
N GLY A 7 -3.86 6.28 -1.25
CA GLY A 7 -4.82 5.75 -0.28
C GLY A 7 -5.27 6.80 0.74
N TYR A 8 -4.32 7.59 1.27
CA TYR A 8 -4.59 8.68 2.20
C TYR A 8 -5.50 9.74 1.59
N CYS A 9 -5.25 10.15 0.33
CA CYS A 9 -6.11 11.11 -0.38
C CYS A 9 -7.52 10.55 -0.62
N VAL A 10 -7.65 9.29 -1.04
CA VAL A 10 -8.94 8.64 -1.30
C VAL A 10 -9.77 8.54 -0.01
N GLN A 11 -9.14 8.11 1.08
CA GLN A 11 -9.76 7.97 2.39
C GLN A 11 -10.17 9.33 2.99
N SER A 12 -9.32 10.36 2.84
CA SER A 12 -9.62 11.71 3.31
C SER A 12 -10.77 12.37 2.53
N ASN A 13 -10.92 12.04 1.24
CA ASN A 13 -12.03 12.52 0.41
C ASN A 13 -13.36 11.77 0.65
N GLY A 14 -13.38 10.79 1.56
CA GLY A 14 -14.58 10.00 1.84
C GLY A 14 -14.99 9.08 0.69
N ILE A 15 -14.07 8.77 -0.24
CA ILE A 15 -14.33 7.75 -1.26
C ILE A 15 -14.16 6.39 -0.59
N HIS A 16 -15.29 5.77 -0.23
CA HIS A 16 -15.33 4.48 0.42
C HIS A 16 -16.23 3.51 -0.34
N TRP A 17 -16.11 2.23 -0.03
CA TRP A 17 -17.01 1.23 -0.56
C TRP A 17 -18.42 1.39 0.04
N PRO A 18 -19.49 1.47 -0.76
CA PRO A 18 -20.84 1.74 -0.28
C PRO A 18 -21.59 0.47 0.22
N TRP A 19 -20.86 -0.55 0.69
CA TRP A 19 -21.42 -1.83 1.11
C TRP A 19 -20.80 -2.30 2.44
N PRO A 20 -21.45 -3.24 3.18
CA PRO A 20 -20.93 -3.74 4.44
C PRO A 20 -19.63 -4.51 4.26
N MET A 21 -18.71 -4.30 5.20
CA MET A 21 -17.42 -4.98 5.24
C MET A 21 -17.55 -6.37 5.87
N THR A 22 -18.39 -6.51 6.89
CA THR A 22 -18.57 -7.77 7.63
C THR A 22 -19.86 -8.47 7.22
N SER A 23 -19.90 -9.79 7.44
CA SER A 23 -21.12 -10.60 7.29
C SER A 23 -22.26 -10.12 8.19
N ASP A 24 -21.91 -9.44 9.29
CA ASP A 24 -22.84 -8.93 10.28
C ASP A 24 -23.46 -7.58 9.87
N GLY A 25 -23.11 -7.09 8.67
CA GLY A 25 -23.67 -5.89 8.09
C GLY A 25 -23.00 -4.59 8.52
N THR A 26 -21.88 -4.65 9.26
CA THR A 26 -21.17 -3.42 9.66
C THR A 26 -20.50 -2.78 8.44
N PRO A 27 -20.73 -1.48 8.19
CA PRO A 27 -20.08 -0.76 7.09
C PRO A 27 -18.61 -0.51 7.39
N PHE A 28 -17.84 -0.17 6.35
CA PHE A 28 -16.47 0.32 6.54
C PHE A 28 -16.44 1.55 7.47
N PRO A 29 -15.45 1.70 8.35
CA PRO A 29 -15.41 2.78 9.34
C PRO A 29 -14.95 4.12 8.76
N PHE A 30 -15.54 4.57 7.64
CA PHE A 30 -15.15 5.81 6.95
C PHE A 30 -15.49 7.08 7.75
N ALA A 31 -16.46 6.99 8.66
CA ALA A 31 -16.92 8.11 9.49
C ALA A 31 -15.95 8.50 10.62
N ALA A 32 -14.86 7.73 10.80
CA ALA A 32 -13.87 7.94 11.87
C ALA A 32 -13.08 9.26 11.73
N GLY A 33 -13.24 10.02 10.64
CA GLY A 33 -12.67 11.36 10.46
C GLY A 33 -11.35 11.32 9.71
N SER A 34 -10.29 10.79 10.33
CA SER A 34 -8.96 10.75 9.72
C SER A 34 -8.55 9.35 9.22
N PRO A 35 -7.70 9.23 8.18
CA PRO A 35 -7.21 7.93 7.71
C PRO A 35 -6.58 7.02 8.79
N PRO A 36 -5.79 7.52 9.76
CA PRO A 36 -5.32 6.70 10.88
C PRO A 36 -6.45 6.19 11.78
N GLU A 37 -7.45 7.02 12.10
CA GLU A 37 -8.60 6.60 12.92
C GLU A 37 -9.47 5.57 12.18
N GLN A 38 -9.54 5.66 10.85
CA GLN A 38 -10.20 4.66 10.02
C GLN A 38 -9.49 3.29 10.12
N TRP A 39 -8.15 3.27 10.24
CA TRP A 39 -7.39 2.03 10.49
C TRP A 39 -7.67 1.48 11.88
N ASP A 40 -7.66 2.32 12.91
CA ASP A 40 -7.92 1.91 14.29
C ASP A 40 -9.30 1.27 14.46
N ALA A 41 -10.30 1.85 13.82
CA ALA A 41 -11.68 1.38 13.86
C ALA A 41 -11.93 0.07 13.09
N LEU A 42 -10.93 -0.48 12.38
CA LEU A 42 -11.06 -1.79 11.75
C LEU A 42 -11.12 -2.91 12.80
N PRO A 43 -11.93 -3.96 12.56
CA PRO A 43 -11.88 -5.17 13.39
C PRO A 43 -10.49 -5.83 13.35
N ASP A 44 -10.03 -6.35 14.48
CA ASP A 44 -8.71 -6.98 14.59
C ASP A 44 -8.50 -8.13 13.59
N ALA A 45 -9.55 -8.92 13.34
CA ALA A 45 -9.51 -9.99 12.35
C ALA A 45 -9.17 -9.46 10.94
N ALA A 46 -9.68 -8.29 10.56
CA ALA A 46 -9.38 -7.68 9.27
C ALA A 46 -7.96 -7.13 9.21
N LYS A 47 -7.48 -6.49 10.29
CA LYS A 47 -6.08 -6.04 10.40
C LYS A 47 -5.11 -7.20 10.21
N TRP A 48 -5.36 -8.33 10.88
CA TRP A 48 -4.57 -9.55 10.72
C TRP A 48 -4.59 -10.10 9.30
N GLN A 49 -5.76 -10.17 8.66
CA GLN A 49 -5.87 -10.65 7.28
C GLN A 49 -5.04 -9.79 6.31
N ILE A 50 -5.07 -8.47 6.46
CA ILE A 50 -4.27 -7.56 5.62
C ILE A 50 -2.78 -7.80 5.83
N ILE A 51 -2.33 -7.86 7.09
CA ILE A 51 -0.91 -8.06 7.42
C ILE A 51 -0.42 -9.43 6.91
N ILE A 52 -1.18 -10.50 7.14
CA ILE A 52 -0.84 -11.85 6.68
C ILE A 52 -0.83 -11.93 5.15
N PHE A 53 -1.77 -11.26 4.48
CA PHE A 53 -1.80 -11.20 3.03
C PHE A 53 -0.56 -10.52 2.47
N VAL A 54 -0.16 -9.37 3.03
CA VAL A 54 1.09 -8.70 2.64
C VAL A 54 2.30 -9.58 2.94
N GLY A 55 2.34 -10.22 4.12
CA GLY A 55 3.41 -11.14 4.49
C GLY A 55 3.54 -12.34 3.54
N PHE A 56 2.43 -12.89 3.05
CA PHE A 56 2.44 -13.91 2.00
C PHE A 56 3.07 -13.40 0.70
N LEU A 57 2.70 -12.19 0.25
CA LEU A 57 3.28 -11.60 -0.96
C LEU A 57 4.78 -11.35 -0.83
N GLU A 58 5.24 -10.87 0.33
CA GLU A 58 6.67 -10.66 0.61
C GLU A 58 7.42 -11.99 0.62
N GLN A 59 6.91 -13.00 1.34
CA GLN A 59 7.50 -14.34 1.35
C GLN A 59 7.55 -14.97 -0.05
N PHE A 60 6.50 -14.79 -0.84
CA PHE A 60 6.44 -15.28 -2.21
C PHE A 60 7.53 -14.64 -3.08
N SER A 61 7.79 -13.34 -2.89
CA SER A 61 8.81 -12.60 -3.64
C SER A 61 10.25 -13.05 -3.31
N GLU A 62 10.50 -13.54 -2.09
CA GLU A 62 11.81 -14.04 -1.70
C GLU A 62 12.04 -15.50 -2.08
N ALA A 63 10.99 -16.32 -1.98
CA ALA A 63 11.07 -17.76 -2.22
C ALA A 63 11.09 -18.12 -3.72
N ASN A 64 10.46 -17.30 -4.57
CA ASN A 64 10.26 -17.62 -5.98
C ASN A 64 11.02 -16.66 -6.89
N GLY A 65 11.83 -17.21 -7.79
CA GLY A 65 12.66 -16.45 -8.73
C GLY A 65 14.10 -16.24 -8.24
N THR A 66 14.86 -15.42 -8.96
CA THR A 66 16.25 -15.11 -8.60
C THR A 66 16.28 -14.04 -7.53
N HIS A 67 16.77 -14.41 -6.34
CA HIS A 67 16.94 -13.46 -5.24
C HIS A 67 17.80 -12.26 -5.67
N TYR A 68 17.41 -11.05 -5.26
CA TYR A 68 18.08 -9.81 -5.67
C TYR A 68 19.57 -9.76 -5.26
N MET A 69 19.95 -10.38 -4.14
CA MET A 69 21.37 -10.53 -3.74
C MET A 69 22.15 -11.61 -4.50
N ARG A 70 21.50 -12.39 -5.36
CA ARG A 70 22.11 -13.48 -6.15
C ARG A 70 22.00 -13.23 -7.66
N GLY A 71 21.89 -11.96 -8.07
CA GLY A 71 21.83 -11.55 -9.48
C GLY A 71 20.42 -11.20 -9.99
N GLY A 72 19.40 -11.24 -9.13
CA GLY A 72 18.06 -10.73 -9.45
C GLY A 72 18.02 -9.20 -9.52
N LYS A 73 17.05 -8.64 -10.26
CA LYS A 73 16.79 -7.19 -10.28
C LYS A 73 16.02 -6.78 -9.01
N PRO A 74 16.51 -5.83 -8.20
CA PRO A 74 15.76 -5.33 -7.04
C PRO A 74 14.38 -4.80 -7.45
N GLY A 75 13.35 -5.14 -6.67
CA GLY A 75 11.97 -4.69 -6.93
C GLY A 75 11.22 -5.45 -8.05
N ALA A 76 11.83 -6.46 -8.66
CA ALA A 76 11.14 -7.30 -9.64
C ALA A 76 10.30 -8.38 -8.94
N PHE A 77 8.97 -8.19 -8.89
CA PHE A 77 8.07 -9.20 -8.32
C PHE A 77 7.92 -10.40 -9.28
N PRO A 78 8.13 -11.64 -8.80
CA PRO A 78 7.96 -12.85 -9.61
C PRO A 78 6.49 -13.03 -10.02
N LYS A 79 6.23 -13.41 -11.26
CA LYS A 79 4.86 -13.63 -11.73
C LYS A 79 4.30 -14.91 -11.12
N PHE A 80 3.05 -14.85 -10.68
CA PHE A 80 2.34 -16.02 -10.16
C PHE A 80 2.18 -17.11 -11.23
N SER A 81 2.02 -16.73 -12.50
CA SER A 81 1.93 -17.68 -13.62
C SER A 81 3.17 -18.52 -13.84
N ASP A 82 4.34 -18.00 -13.45
CA ASP A 82 5.63 -18.60 -13.76
C ASP A 82 6.13 -19.50 -12.62
N HIS A 83 5.42 -19.51 -11.47
CA HIS A 83 5.76 -20.26 -10.26
C HIS A 83 4.54 -21.00 -9.69
N PRO A 84 4.02 -22.02 -10.40
CA PRO A 84 2.88 -22.80 -9.95
C PRO A 84 3.17 -23.62 -8.67
N GLU A 85 4.43 -23.93 -8.39
CA GLU A 85 4.85 -24.59 -7.13
C GLU A 85 4.67 -23.72 -5.88
N GLY A 86 4.64 -22.39 -6.02
CA GLY A 86 4.52 -21.46 -4.90
C GLY A 86 3.08 -21.16 -4.48
N ILE A 87 2.08 -21.63 -5.24
CA ILE A 87 0.66 -21.38 -4.97
C ILE A 87 -0.13 -22.68 -5.15
N PRO A 88 -0.96 -23.08 -4.17
CA PRO A 88 -1.71 -24.33 -4.25
C PRO A 88 -2.75 -24.39 -5.40
N HIS A 89 -3.10 -23.24 -5.98
CA HIS A 89 -3.98 -23.14 -7.14
C HIS A 89 -3.55 -21.97 -8.05
N PRO A 90 -3.72 -22.10 -9.38
CA PRO A 90 -3.38 -21.02 -10.29
C PRO A 90 -4.31 -19.82 -10.08
N VAL A 91 -3.71 -18.65 -9.89
CA VAL A 91 -4.45 -17.38 -9.80
C VAL A 91 -4.58 -16.75 -11.20
N PRO A 92 -5.73 -16.15 -11.54
CA PRO A 92 -5.99 -15.67 -12.89
C PRO A 92 -5.18 -14.43 -13.29
N PHE A 93 -4.71 -13.66 -12.32
CA PHE A 93 -4.02 -12.39 -12.56
C PHE A 93 -2.70 -12.32 -11.79
N ASN A 94 -1.69 -11.70 -12.39
CA ASN A 94 -0.43 -11.38 -11.74
C ASN A 94 -0.55 -10.10 -10.89
N LEU A 95 0.25 -9.99 -9.83
CA LEU A 95 0.24 -8.83 -8.92
C LEU A 95 0.55 -7.51 -9.64
N PHE A 96 1.60 -7.50 -10.46
CA PHE A 96 1.97 -6.35 -11.28
C PHE A 96 1.62 -6.61 -12.75
N ASP A 97 1.05 -5.60 -13.40
CA ASP A 97 0.61 -5.63 -14.81
C ASP A 97 -0.29 -6.84 -15.14
N PRO A 98 -1.50 -6.93 -14.53
CA PRO A 98 -2.40 -8.07 -14.70
C PRO A 98 -2.85 -8.26 -16.16
N PHE A 99 -2.83 -7.19 -16.98
CA PHE A 99 -3.22 -7.20 -18.38
C PHE A 99 -2.04 -7.27 -19.36
N GLY A 100 -0.80 -7.26 -18.88
CA GLY A 100 0.39 -7.38 -19.72
C GLY A 100 0.67 -6.19 -20.64
N LEU A 101 0.22 -4.99 -20.28
CA LEU A 101 0.36 -3.76 -21.09
C LEU A 101 1.82 -3.31 -21.22
N SER A 102 2.71 -3.74 -20.31
CA SER A 102 4.11 -3.33 -20.28
C SER A 102 5.07 -4.22 -21.09
N LYS A 103 4.58 -5.32 -21.67
CA LYS A 103 5.40 -6.36 -22.34
C LYS A 103 6.23 -5.85 -23.52
N ASN A 104 5.71 -4.87 -24.29
CA ASN A 104 6.35 -4.37 -25.51
C ASN A 104 7.19 -3.10 -25.32
N ARG A 105 7.46 -2.67 -24.07
CA ARG A 105 8.28 -1.48 -23.83
C ARG A 105 9.76 -1.76 -24.08
N SER A 106 10.46 -0.82 -24.71
CA SER A 106 11.91 -0.90 -24.89
C SER A 106 12.66 -0.88 -23.54
N GLU A 107 13.85 -1.47 -23.49
CA GLU A 107 14.67 -1.47 -22.26
C GLU A 107 15.02 -0.06 -21.79
N GLU A 108 15.26 0.89 -22.71
CA GLU A 108 15.47 2.30 -22.37
C GLU A 108 14.22 2.93 -21.73
N ALA A 109 13.03 2.63 -22.27
CA ALA A 109 11.77 3.14 -21.72
C ALA A 109 11.47 2.52 -20.35
N LYS A 110 11.91 1.27 -20.09
CA LYS A 110 11.83 0.64 -18.77
C LYS A 110 12.81 1.28 -17.79
N ALA A 111 14.07 1.48 -18.18
CA ALA A 111 15.07 2.13 -17.35
C ALA A 111 14.66 3.55 -16.93
N LYS A 112 14.15 4.35 -17.87
CA LYS A 112 13.58 5.67 -17.58
C LYS A 112 12.38 5.58 -16.62
N GLY A 113 11.55 4.55 -16.77
CA GLY A 113 10.43 4.27 -15.86
C GLY A 113 10.89 4.00 -14.44
N LEU A 114 11.94 3.20 -14.25
CA LEU A 114 12.50 2.88 -12.92
C LEU A 114 13.07 4.14 -12.24
N ILE A 115 13.73 5.03 -12.98
CA ILE A 115 14.22 6.30 -12.43
C ILE A 115 13.06 7.18 -11.97
N ALA A 116 11.99 7.24 -12.77
CA ALA A 116 10.79 7.97 -12.40
C ALA A 116 10.13 7.38 -11.14
N GLU A 117 10.07 6.05 -11.03
CA GLU A 117 9.56 5.34 -9.85
C GLU A 117 10.34 5.67 -8.58
N ILE A 118 11.67 5.70 -8.65
CA ILE A 118 12.53 6.05 -7.51
C ILE A 118 12.28 7.50 -7.07
N ASN A 119 12.24 8.44 -8.02
CA ASN A 119 12.05 9.86 -7.70
C ASN A 119 10.66 10.14 -7.12
N ASN A 120 9.62 9.55 -7.70
CA ASN A 120 8.26 9.63 -7.17
C ASN A 120 8.13 8.92 -5.82
N GLY A 121 8.83 7.79 -5.64
CA GLY A 121 8.92 7.09 -4.37
C GLY A 121 9.50 7.95 -3.26
N ARG A 122 10.63 8.63 -3.52
CA ARG A 122 11.26 9.56 -2.57
C ARG A 122 10.33 10.72 -2.20
N LEU A 123 9.66 11.30 -3.20
CA LEU A 123 8.69 12.38 -2.96
C LEU A 123 7.51 11.89 -2.10
N ALA A 124 6.96 10.71 -2.41
CA ALA A 124 5.85 10.13 -1.65
C ALA A 124 6.23 9.78 -0.21
N MET A 125 7.48 9.40 0.06
CA MET A 125 7.96 9.16 1.43
C MET A 125 7.89 10.44 2.27
N ILE A 126 8.40 11.55 1.72
CA ILE A 126 8.34 12.87 2.38
C ILE A 126 6.89 13.30 2.56
N GLY A 127 6.03 13.10 1.54
CA GLY A 127 4.60 13.45 1.62
C GLY A 127 3.87 12.74 2.75
N ILE A 128 4.03 11.42 2.89
CA ILE A 128 3.39 10.64 3.96
C ILE A 128 3.91 11.04 5.34
N ILE A 129 5.23 11.19 5.50
CA ILE A 129 5.81 11.62 6.78
C ILE A 129 5.29 13.01 7.14
N GLY A 130 5.18 13.93 6.17
CA GLY A 130 4.61 15.26 6.37
C GLY A 130 3.16 15.21 6.88
N PHE A 131 2.31 14.36 6.31
CA PHE A 131 0.94 14.16 6.81
C PHE A 131 0.90 13.61 8.23
N LEU A 132 1.71 12.58 8.53
CA LEU A 132 1.76 11.98 9.87
C LEU A 132 2.32 12.95 10.92
N SER A 133 3.33 13.75 10.56
CA SER A 133 3.88 14.78 11.43
C SER A 133 2.85 15.84 11.77
N GLU A 134 2.09 16.34 10.79
CA GLU A 134 1.06 17.36 11.02
C GLU A 134 -0.09 16.83 11.87
N GLN A 135 -0.45 15.55 11.70
CA GLN A 135 -1.45 14.88 12.54
C GLN A 135 -1.06 14.81 14.01
N LYS A 136 0.24 14.69 14.29
CA LYS A 136 0.77 14.56 15.66
C LYS A 136 1.16 15.88 16.30
N LEU A 137 1.65 16.82 15.50
CA LEU A 137 2.08 18.13 15.93
C LEU A 137 1.52 19.16 14.97
N ALA A 138 0.46 19.84 15.40
CA ALA A 138 -0.15 20.91 14.63
C ALA A 138 0.89 22.02 14.34
N GLY A 139 0.96 22.47 13.09
CA GLY A 139 1.92 23.47 12.62
C GLY A 139 3.33 22.92 12.33
N SER A 140 3.52 21.60 12.34
CA SER A 140 4.80 20.97 11.94
C SER A 140 5.12 21.17 10.45
N VAL A 141 4.07 21.26 9.61
CA VAL A 141 4.17 21.55 8.19
C VAL A 141 3.30 22.78 7.90
N PRO A 142 3.91 23.97 7.72
CA PRO A 142 3.18 25.23 7.54
C PRO A 142 2.16 25.25 6.39
N LEU A 143 2.33 24.37 5.39
CA LEU A 143 1.43 24.27 4.24
C LEU A 143 0.17 23.44 4.51
N LEU A 144 0.18 22.60 5.56
CA LEU A 144 -0.87 21.63 5.85
C LEU A 144 -1.70 22.00 7.10
N GLU A 145 -1.42 23.15 7.69
CA GLU A 145 -2.11 23.64 8.88
C GLU A 145 -3.62 23.75 8.63
N GLY A 146 -4.41 23.06 9.45
CA GLY A 146 -5.87 23.05 9.38
C GLY A 146 -6.49 22.21 8.26
N VAL A 147 -5.68 21.55 7.42
CA VAL A 147 -6.16 20.63 6.38
C VAL A 147 -6.33 19.22 6.93
N VAL A 148 -5.44 18.82 7.84
CA VAL A 148 -5.39 17.46 8.36
C VAL A 148 -5.92 17.43 9.80
N PRO A 149 -6.92 16.58 10.11
CA PRO A 149 -7.43 16.45 11.48
C PRO A 149 -6.35 15.89 12.43
N PRO A 150 -6.28 16.38 13.69
CA PRO A 150 -5.31 15.91 14.67
C PRO A 150 -5.62 14.47 15.08
N TYR A 151 -4.57 13.66 15.25
CA TYR A 151 -4.69 12.24 15.62
C TYR A 151 -3.95 11.92 16.91
N ALA A 152 -4.70 11.48 17.92
CA ALA A 152 -4.17 11.21 19.26
C ALA A 152 -3.49 9.83 19.40
N GLY A 153 -3.89 8.81 18.62
CA GLY A 153 -3.40 7.43 18.72
C GLY A 153 -2.02 7.20 18.10
N GLU A 154 -1.35 6.09 18.36
CA GLU A 154 0.00 5.83 17.83
C GLU A 154 -0.07 5.27 16.39
N PRO A 155 0.37 6.02 15.34
CA PRO A 155 0.25 5.56 13.95
C PRO A 155 1.16 4.38 13.61
N MET A 156 2.12 4.07 14.49
CA MET A 156 3.06 2.96 14.32
C MET A 156 2.60 1.69 15.05
N ALA A 157 1.54 1.76 15.85
CA ALA A 157 0.97 0.62 16.55
C ALA A 157 -0.12 -0.03 15.66
N PRO A 158 0.08 -1.26 15.16
CA PRO A 158 -0.88 -1.89 14.25
C PRO A 158 -2.20 -2.28 14.93
N PHE A 159 -2.22 -2.47 16.25
CA PHE A 159 -3.37 -2.94 17.04
C PHE A 159 -3.81 -1.97 18.16
N GLY A 160 -3.45 -0.69 18.05
CA GLY A 160 -3.68 0.31 19.10
C GLY A 160 -2.65 0.30 20.22
#